data_AF-A0A094EBA1-F1
#
_entry.id   AF-A0A094EBA1-F1
#
_cell.length_a   1.000
_cell.length_b   1.000
_cell.length_c   1.000
_cell.angle_alpha   90.00
_cell.angle_beta   90.00
_cell.angle_gamma   90.00
#
_symmetry.space_group_name_H-M   'P 1'
#
loop_
_entity.id
_entity.type
_entity.pdbx_description
1 polymer ?
#
loop_
_entity_poly.entity_id
_entity_poly.type
_entity_poly.pdbx_seq_one_letter_code
_entity_poly.pdbx_strand_id
1 'polypeptide(L)'
;MRITERKAVVVGLSGASSSGKTTLARLLRDIFPNSFILHEDDFYREEKELPTKNGLLDWDCAEALSIPDIKSSLSHIQDHGTFPVGPSHSKLRSRPEPTLNAAQPQFDSKEDRNDVGQCPVSDAAIAGLKGRVAAWTQPGRPGHGILTSSESALRLCIFDGFLLYAPSMAEIQPHIDIKLFLRVGYEKAKARREARTGYATIEGWWADPPGYVDKIVWPNYVEDHAWMFEDGNVEGKFKEDVLKERGIHAQSQQGPDVDMETTLVWTVDVIMKSLEISSGNEKL
;
A
#
# COMPACT_ATOMS: atom_id res chain seq x y z
N MET A 1 -28.08 9.54 -14.45
CA MET A 1 -26.99 9.21 -13.52
C MET A 1 -25.70 9.38 -14.30
N ARG A 2 -24.90 10.41 -14.04
CA ARG A 2 -23.61 10.58 -14.74
C ARG A 2 -22.69 9.50 -14.22
N ILE A 3 -22.30 8.56 -15.07
CA ILE A 3 -21.14 7.71 -14.81
C ILE A 3 -19.96 8.69 -14.81
N THR A 4 -19.43 9.01 -13.63
CA THR A 4 -18.22 9.84 -13.53
C THR A 4 -17.09 9.05 -14.17
N GLU A 5 -16.44 9.66 -15.16
CA GLU A 5 -15.26 9.07 -15.79
C GLU A 5 -14.15 9.01 -14.73
N ARG A 6 -13.74 7.79 -14.39
CA ARG A 6 -12.76 7.51 -13.36
C ARG A 6 -11.44 8.26 -13.63
N LYS A 7 -10.80 8.78 -12.57
CA LYS A 7 -9.57 9.59 -12.65
C LYS A 7 -8.34 8.94 -12.03
N ALA A 8 -8.49 7.85 -11.28
CA ALA A 8 -7.35 7.09 -10.76
C ALA A 8 -7.56 5.58 -10.66
N VAL A 9 -6.47 4.84 -10.83
CA VAL A 9 -6.36 3.41 -10.49
C VAL A 9 -5.68 3.28 -9.13
N VAL A 10 -6.24 2.44 -8.27
CA VAL A 10 -5.74 2.14 -6.93
C VAL A 10 -5.03 0.79 -6.94
N VAL A 11 -3.73 0.82 -6.65
CA VAL A 11 -2.88 -0.34 -6.43
C VAL A 11 -2.72 -0.54 -4.94
N GLY A 12 -3.36 -1.55 -4.38
CA GLY A 12 -3.16 -1.92 -2.98
C GLY A 12 -1.85 -2.69 -2.83
N LEU A 13 -1.08 -2.31 -1.84
CA LEU A 13 0.14 -2.98 -1.42
C LEU A 13 -0.03 -3.43 0.03
N SER A 14 -0.27 -4.72 0.22
CA SER A 14 -0.51 -5.30 1.55
C SER A 14 0.47 -6.38 1.95
N GLY A 15 0.37 -6.85 3.20
CA GLY A 15 1.33 -7.75 3.82
C GLY A 15 1.72 -7.31 5.22
N ALA A 16 2.43 -8.19 5.96
CA ALA A 16 2.74 -7.98 7.37
C ALA A 16 3.44 -6.64 7.65
N SER A 17 3.32 -6.16 8.89
CA SER A 17 4.14 -5.07 9.42
C SER A 17 5.63 -5.37 9.18
N SER A 18 6.42 -4.34 8.84
CA SER A 18 7.86 -4.48 8.55
C SER A 18 8.25 -5.40 7.36
N SER A 19 7.32 -5.74 6.47
CA SER A 19 7.64 -6.49 5.22
C SER A 19 8.39 -5.67 4.17
N GLY A 20 8.30 -4.34 4.22
CA GLY A 20 8.95 -3.42 3.28
C GLY A 20 8.01 -2.70 2.32
N LYS A 21 6.69 -2.71 2.60
CA LYS A 21 5.65 -2.06 1.78
C LYS A 21 5.94 -0.58 1.52
N THR A 22 6.18 0.23 2.55
CA THR A 22 6.50 1.66 2.42
C THR A 22 7.68 1.92 1.49
N THR A 23 8.74 1.11 1.59
CA THR A 23 9.91 1.20 0.69
C THR A 23 9.52 0.91 -0.75
N LEU A 24 8.77 -0.17 -0.97
CA LEU A 24 8.29 -0.55 -2.30
C LEU A 24 7.32 0.50 -2.87
N ALA A 25 6.40 1.04 -2.08
CA ALA A 25 5.48 2.10 -2.49
C ALA A 25 6.21 3.36 -2.97
N ARG A 26 7.24 3.78 -2.24
CA ARG A 26 8.10 4.92 -2.65
C ARG A 26 8.84 4.65 -3.96
N LEU A 27 9.41 3.45 -4.11
CA LEU A 27 10.08 3.06 -5.36
C LEU A 27 9.12 3.04 -6.55
N LEU A 28 7.91 2.50 -6.37
CA LEU A 28 6.87 2.47 -7.40
C LEU A 28 6.39 3.87 -7.78
N ARG A 29 6.21 4.75 -6.79
CA ARG A 29 5.87 6.17 -7.04
C ARG A 29 6.95 6.83 -7.91
N ASP A 30 8.22 6.57 -7.61
CA ASP A 30 9.32 7.19 -8.35
C ASP A 30 9.51 6.57 -9.76
N ILE A 31 9.08 5.32 -9.97
CA ILE A 31 9.17 4.59 -11.25
C ILE A 31 8.01 4.91 -12.18
N PHE A 32 6.77 4.94 -11.68
CA PHE A 32 5.58 5.17 -12.49
C PHE A 32 5.24 6.67 -12.58
N PRO A 33 4.91 7.19 -13.78
CA PRO A 33 4.47 8.56 -13.93
C PRO A 33 3.10 8.76 -13.28
N ASN A 34 2.80 10.01 -12.92
CA ASN A 34 1.47 10.42 -12.43
C ASN A 34 0.97 9.61 -11.22
N SER A 35 1.91 9.23 -10.35
CA SER A 35 1.65 8.35 -9.21
C SER A 35 1.77 9.10 -7.87
N PHE A 36 1.07 8.60 -6.85
CA PHE A 36 1.15 9.09 -5.48
C PHE A 36 0.82 7.96 -4.50
N ILE A 37 1.11 8.16 -3.21
CA ILE A 37 0.95 7.14 -2.16
C ILE A 37 -0.09 7.60 -1.15
N LEU A 38 -1.04 6.72 -0.82
CA LEU A 38 -1.91 6.82 0.34
C LEU A 38 -1.45 5.77 1.35
N HIS A 39 -1.25 6.14 2.63
CA HIS A 39 -0.89 5.20 3.68
C HIS A 39 -2.09 4.88 4.56
N GLU A 40 -2.29 3.61 4.90
CA GLU A 40 -3.31 3.14 5.84
C GLU A 40 -3.12 3.78 7.23
N ASP A 41 -1.86 3.95 7.65
CA ASP A 41 -1.47 4.57 8.93
C ASP A 41 -1.93 6.03 9.07
N ASP A 42 -2.30 6.70 7.97
CA ASP A 42 -2.88 8.04 8.04
C ASP A 42 -4.30 8.04 8.64
N PHE A 43 -4.94 6.88 8.71
CA PHE A 43 -6.31 6.67 9.17
C PHE A 43 -6.43 6.06 10.57
N TYR A 44 -5.33 5.99 11.34
CA TYR A 44 -5.41 5.63 12.75
C TYR A 44 -6.36 6.54 13.53
N ARG A 45 -7.04 5.96 14.51
CA ARG A 45 -7.80 6.65 15.54
C ARG A 45 -6.87 7.24 16.60
N GLU A 46 -7.43 8.05 17.50
CA GLU A 46 -6.70 8.61 18.65
C GLU A 46 -6.43 7.53 19.70
N GLU A 47 -5.30 7.58 20.44
CA GLU A 47 -4.84 6.46 21.29
C GLU A 47 -5.87 6.03 22.33
N LYS A 48 -6.66 6.98 22.84
CA LYS A 48 -7.76 6.72 23.79
C LYS A 48 -8.91 5.88 23.23
N GLU A 49 -9.03 5.78 21.90
CA GLU A 49 -10.06 5.01 21.20
C GLU A 49 -9.57 3.61 20.81
N LEU A 50 -8.27 3.32 20.97
CA LEU A 50 -7.71 2.04 20.56
C LEU A 50 -8.11 0.92 21.52
N PRO A 51 -8.38 -0.29 21.00
CA PRO A 51 -8.60 -1.44 21.85
C PRO A 51 -7.30 -1.88 22.55
N THR A 52 -7.44 -2.82 23.48
CA THR A 52 -6.28 -3.47 24.11
C THR A 52 -6.32 -4.97 23.88
N LYS A 53 -5.16 -5.56 23.66
CA LYS A 53 -4.95 -7.01 23.54
C LYS A 53 -3.75 -7.38 24.41
N ASN A 54 -3.84 -8.47 25.18
CA ASN A 54 -2.76 -8.91 26.07
C ASN A 54 -2.20 -7.83 27.02
N GLY A 55 -3.05 -6.88 27.45
CA GLY A 55 -2.69 -5.77 28.32
C GLY A 55 -1.89 -4.64 27.65
N LEU A 56 -1.82 -4.62 26.33
CA LEU A 56 -1.15 -3.58 25.52
C LEU A 56 -2.18 -2.92 24.59
N LEU A 57 -1.95 -1.67 24.21
CA LEU A 57 -2.72 -1.02 23.13
C LEU A 57 -2.54 -1.81 21.84
N ASP A 58 -3.62 -2.07 21.13
CA ASP A 58 -3.57 -2.82 19.88
C ASP A 58 -3.68 -1.88 18.68
N TRP A 59 -2.53 -1.49 18.13
CA TRP A 59 -2.44 -0.72 16.89
C TRP A 59 -2.64 -1.58 15.65
N ASP A 60 -2.43 -2.89 15.74
CA ASP A 60 -2.35 -3.77 14.58
C ASP A 60 -3.71 -4.45 14.33
N CYS A 61 -4.82 -3.72 14.43
CA CYS A 61 -6.18 -4.22 14.25
C CYS A 61 -7.08 -3.24 13.49
N ALA A 62 -8.17 -3.73 12.90
CA ALA A 62 -9.08 -2.91 12.11
C ALA A 62 -9.80 -1.84 12.94
N GLU A 63 -10.06 -2.11 14.21
CA GLU A 63 -10.69 -1.19 15.15
C GLU A 63 -9.83 0.05 15.43
N ALA A 64 -8.51 -0.06 15.30
CA ALA A 64 -7.58 1.07 15.40
C ALA A 64 -7.69 2.04 14.21
N LEU A 65 -8.35 1.64 13.12
CA LEU A 65 -8.47 2.40 11.87
C LEU A 65 -9.87 2.99 11.66
N SER A 66 -9.94 4.12 10.96
CA SER A 66 -11.18 4.70 10.46
C SER A 66 -11.51 4.17 9.06
N ILE A 67 -12.12 2.98 8.99
CA ILE A 67 -12.60 2.38 7.72
C ILE A 67 -13.49 3.33 6.91
N PRO A 68 -14.44 4.10 7.50
CA PRO A 68 -15.24 5.06 6.76
C PRO A 68 -14.40 6.16 6.08
N ASP A 69 -13.35 6.66 6.74
CA ASP A 69 -12.48 7.69 6.18
C ASP A 69 -11.60 7.13 5.06
N ILE A 70 -11.11 5.88 5.19
CA ILE A 70 -10.40 5.17 4.13
C ILE A 70 -11.31 5.06 2.89
N LYS A 71 -12.52 4.54 3.07
CA LYS A 71 -13.50 4.35 1.99
C LYS A 71 -13.85 5.66 1.27
N SER A 72 -14.13 6.71 2.05
CA SER A 72 -14.39 8.04 1.52
C SER A 72 -13.21 8.57 0.71
N SER A 73 -11.98 8.39 1.23
CA SER A 73 -10.77 8.83 0.55
C SER A 73 -10.51 8.09 -0.75
N LEU A 74 -10.69 6.76 -0.77
CA LEU A 74 -10.55 5.95 -1.97
C LEU A 74 -11.60 6.32 -3.03
N SER A 75 -12.85 6.56 -2.64
CA SER A 75 -13.89 7.03 -3.57
C SER A 75 -13.51 8.39 -4.18
N HIS A 76 -13.10 9.35 -3.35
CA HIS A 76 -12.65 10.66 -3.82
C HIS A 76 -11.46 10.54 -4.77
N ILE A 77 -10.47 9.69 -4.45
CA ILE A 77 -9.32 9.41 -5.32
C ILE A 77 -9.77 8.83 -6.66
N GLN A 78 -10.69 7.89 -6.67
CA GLN A 78 -11.20 7.29 -7.91
C GLN A 78 -11.93 8.33 -8.78
N ASP A 79 -12.71 9.23 -8.17
CA ASP A 79 -13.51 10.23 -8.88
C ASP A 79 -12.71 11.47 -9.33
N HIS A 80 -11.69 11.86 -8.57
CA HIS A 80 -10.98 13.13 -8.76
C HIS A 80 -9.48 12.98 -9.04
N GLY A 81 -8.91 11.81 -8.75
CA GLY A 81 -7.48 11.55 -8.83
C GLY A 81 -6.64 12.27 -7.78
N THR A 82 -7.24 12.97 -6.82
CA THR A 82 -6.52 13.78 -5.83
C THR A 82 -6.79 13.27 -4.42
N PHE A 83 -6.05 13.78 -3.42
CA PHE A 83 -6.40 13.53 -2.02
C PHE A 83 -7.65 14.33 -1.62
N PRO A 84 -8.47 13.84 -0.68
CA PRO A 84 -9.61 14.57 -0.15
C PRO A 84 -9.16 15.65 0.86
N VAL A 85 -8.23 16.53 0.49
CA VAL A 85 -7.76 17.62 1.37
C VAL A 85 -8.75 18.79 1.37
N GLY A 86 -9.30 19.15 2.54
CA GLY A 86 -10.20 20.29 2.69
C GLY A 86 -11.04 20.28 3.97
N PRO A 87 -11.66 21.43 4.33
CA PRO A 87 -12.40 21.61 5.59
C PRO A 87 -13.65 20.72 5.71
N SER A 88 -14.12 20.15 4.61
CA SER A 88 -15.34 19.35 4.57
C SER A 88 -15.09 17.83 4.69
N HIS A 89 -13.83 17.35 4.61
CA HIS A 89 -13.61 15.93 4.32
C HIS A 89 -12.43 15.20 4.99
N SER A 90 -11.62 15.79 5.89
CA SER A 90 -10.38 15.06 6.19
C SER A 90 -9.65 15.39 7.51
N LYS A 91 -9.40 14.31 8.28
CA LYS A 91 -8.32 14.20 9.29
C LYS A 91 -6.91 14.19 8.65
N LEU A 92 -6.81 13.98 7.34
CA LEU A 92 -5.57 14.12 6.56
C LEU A 92 -5.14 15.58 6.56
N ARG A 93 -3.88 15.83 6.93
CA ARG A 93 -3.35 17.18 7.09
C ARG A 93 -2.85 17.68 5.74
N SER A 94 -3.33 18.85 5.35
CA SER A 94 -2.73 19.60 4.24
C SER A 94 -1.29 19.97 4.60
N ARG A 95 -0.37 19.83 3.65
CA ARG A 95 1.04 20.15 3.89
C ARG A 95 1.26 21.66 4.10
N PRO A 96 2.01 22.09 5.13
CA PRO A 96 2.42 23.48 5.24
C PRO A 96 3.44 23.84 4.14
N GLU A 97 3.27 25.00 3.50
CA GLU A 97 4.26 25.59 2.59
C GLU A 97 5.54 26.00 3.37
N PRO A 98 6.76 25.82 2.82
CA PRO A 98 7.09 25.34 1.48
C PRO A 98 7.19 23.80 1.37
N THR A 99 6.82 23.27 0.21
CA THR A 99 6.81 21.83 -0.09
C THR A 99 8.24 21.24 -0.17
N LEU A 100 8.56 20.22 0.66
CA LEU A 100 9.88 19.55 0.66
C LEU A 100 9.99 18.37 -0.32
N ASN A 101 8.87 17.91 -0.92
CA ASN A 101 8.86 16.82 -1.91
C ASN A 101 7.97 17.20 -3.11
N ALA A 102 8.58 17.29 -4.30
CA ALA A 102 7.90 17.66 -5.54
C ALA A 102 6.86 16.64 -6.02
N ALA A 103 6.95 15.37 -5.59
CA ALA A 103 6.06 14.30 -6.04
C ALA A 103 4.68 14.31 -5.35
N GLN A 104 4.57 14.82 -4.12
CA GLN A 104 3.32 14.89 -3.34
C GLN A 104 3.23 16.21 -2.54
N PRO A 105 2.97 17.33 -3.21
CA PRO A 105 3.01 18.66 -2.59
C PRO A 105 1.81 18.95 -1.66
N GLN A 106 0.68 18.25 -1.84
CA GLN A 106 -0.60 18.64 -1.22
C GLN A 106 -0.91 17.96 0.12
N PHE A 107 -0.25 16.85 0.45
CA PHE A 107 -0.59 16.01 1.60
C PHE A 107 0.64 15.73 2.49
N ASP A 108 0.45 15.83 3.80
CA ASP A 108 1.45 15.54 4.84
C ASP A 108 1.11 14.23 5.56
N SER A 109 1.69 13.13 5.08
CA SER A 109 1.52 11.81 5.67
C SER A 109 2.35 11.63 6.93
N LYS A 110 1.81 10.93 7.93
CA LYS A 110 2.55 10.58 9.14
C LYS A 110 3.63 9.54 8.83
N GLU A 111 3.34 8.59 7.96
CA GLU A 111 4.27 7.52 7.56
C GLU A 111 5.49 8.08 6.82
N ASP A 112 5.34 9.24 6.16
CA ASP A 112 6.46 9.95 5.53
C ASP A 112 7.42 10.64 6.51
N ARG A 113 7.08 10.69 7.81
CA ARG A 113 7.95 11.21 8.87
C ARG A 113 8.80 10.13 9.53
N ASN A 114 8.51 8.86 9.27
CA ASN A 114 9.24 7.74 9.84
C ASN A 114 10.62 7.58 9.15
N ASP A 115 11.61 7.12 9.92
CA ASP A 115 12.99 6.95 9.45
C ASP A 115 13.06 6.05 8.19
N VAL A 116 13.75 6.54 7.16
CA VAL A 116 13.98 5.79 5.93
C VAL A 116 15.36 5.16 6.00
N GLY A 117 15.41 3.84 6.20
CA GLY A 117 16.65 3.08 6.11
C GLY A 117 17.26 3.12 4.70
N GLN A 118 18.48 2.59 4.54
CA GLN A 118 19.14 2.49 3.25
C GLN A 118 18.26 1.71 2.24
N CYS A 119 18.09 2.25 1.04
CA CYS A 119 17.36 1.56 -0.03
C CYS A 119 18.10 0.25 -0.39
N PRO A 120 17.43 -0.91 -0.30
CA PRO A 120 18.07 -2.21 -0.58
C PRO A 120 18.14 -2.53 -2.08
N VAL A 121 17.69 -1.64 -2.95
CA VAL A 121 17.65 -1.81 -4.42
C VAL A 121 18.73 -0.94 -5.04
N SER A 122 19.43 -1.47 -6.05
CA SER A 122 20.49 -0.72 -6.71
C SER A 122 19.95 0.43 -7.57
N ASP A 123 20.69 1.55 -7.64
CA ASP A 123 20.35 2.69 -8.52
C ASP A 123 20.23 2.25 -9.99
N ALA A 124 21.05 1.29 -10.41
CA ALA A 124 21.01 0.71 -11.75
C ALA A 124 19.70 -0.03 -12.02
N ALA A 125 19.21 -0.84 -11.07
CA ALA A 125 17.93 -1.52 -11.20
C ALA A 125 16.76 -0.52 -11.23
N ILE A 126 16.78 0.50 -10.37
CA ILE A 126 15.77 1.57 -10.35
C ILE A 126 15.76 2.33 -11.69
N ALA A 127 16.93 2.72 -12.19
CA ALA A 127 17.06 3.40 -13.49
C ALA A 127 16.58 2.51 -14.65
N GLY A 128 16.92 1.21 -14.62
CA GLY A 128 16.44 0.23 -15.59
C GLY A 128 14.92 0.12 -15.60
N LEU A 129 14.28 0.05 -14.43
CA LEU A 129 12.81 -0.01 -14.32
C LEU A 129 12.14 1.30 -14.76
N LYS A 130 12.70 2.46 -14.42
CA LYS A 130 12.26 3.77 -14.95
C LYS A 130 12.31 3.79 -16.48
N GLY A 131 13.42 3.32 -17.07
CA GLY A 131 13.56 3.22 -18.52
C GLY A 131 12.54 2.28 -19.16
N ARG A 132 12.25 1.14 -18.53
CA ARG A 132 11.23 0.18 -18.99
C ARG A 132 9.83 0.79 -18.97
N VAL A 133 9.43 1.45 -17.89
CA VAL A 133 8.13 2.12 -17.78
C VAL A 133 8.02 3.29 -18.77
N ALA A 134 9.09 4.09 -18.92
CA ALA A 134 9.13 5.17 -19.90
C ALA A 134 9.02 4.67 -21.35
N ALA A 135 9.62 3.53 -21.66
CA ALA A 135 9.47 2.88 -22.97
C ALA A 135 8.05 2.34 -23.18
N TRP A 136 7.43 1.78 -22.15
CA TRP A 136 6.07 1.24 -22.18
C TRP A 136 4.98 2.31 -22.42
N THR A 137 5.21 3.56 -22.02
CA THR A 137 4.27 4.68 -22.22
C THR A 137 4.45 5.41 -23.56
N GLN A 138 5.44 5.04 -24.38
CA GLN A 138 5.68 5.69 -25.69
C GLN A 138 4.54 5.44 -26.69
N PRO A 139 4.33 6.34 -27.68
CA PRO A 139 3.34 6.14 -28.74
C PRO A 139 3.45 4.76 -29.41
N GLY A 140 2.30 4.10 -29.60
CA GLY A 140 2.22 2.76 -30.18
C GLY A 140 2.58 1.61 -29.22
N ARG A 141 2.82 1.89 -27.94
CA ARG A 141 3.04 0.87 -26.89
C ARG A 141 1.79 0.68 -26.02
N PRO A 142 1.66 -0.47 -25.34
CA PRO A 142 0.44 -0.80 -24.59
C PRO A 142 0.08 0.20 -23.47
N GLY A 143 1.07 0.84 -22.84
CA GLY A 143 0.85 1.81 -21.76
C GLY A 143 0.55 3.24 -22.20
N HIS A 144 0.57 3.49 -23.51
CA HIS A 144 0.41 4.85 -24.05
C HIS A 144 -0.97 5.41 -23.74
N GLY A 145 -1.02 6.63 -23.18
CA GLY A 145 -2.27 7.31 -22.84
C GLY A 145 -2.88 6.89 -21.50
N ILE A 146 -2.39 5.83 -20.84
CA ILE A 146 -2.98 5.31 -19.59
C ILE A 146 -2.66 6.25 -18.42
N LEU A 147 -1.37 6.45 -18.11
CA LEU A 147 -0.92 7.26 -16.96
C LEU A 147 -0.40 8.64 -17.36
N THR A 148 -0.10 8.84 -18.63
CA THR A 148 0.45 10.08 -19.18
C THR A 148 0.12 10.18 -20.67
N SER A 149 0.44 11.33 -21.28
CA SER A 149 0.25 11.57 -22.72
C SER A 149 -1.20 11.49 -23.21
N SER A 150 -2.17 11.74 -22.32
CA SER A 150 -3.61 11.88 -22.62
C SER A 150 -4.22 12.96 -21.72
N GLU A 151 -5.22 13.70 -22.21
CA GLU A 151 -6.01 14.63 -21.39
C GLU A 151 -6.85 13.92 -20.32
N SER A 152 -7.18 12.65 -20.56
CA SER A 152 -7.89 11.77 -19.63
C SER A 152 -6.97 10.78 -18.91
N ALA A 153 -5.65 11.04 -18.88
CA ALA A 153 -4.69 10.16 -18.22
C ALA A 153 -5.04 9.93 -16.74
N LEU A 154 -5.05 8.65 -16.35
CA LEU A 154 -5.34 8.22 -14.99
C LEU A 154 -4.16 8.50 -14.07
N ARG A 155 -4.47 8.79 -12.81
CA ARG A 155 -3.47 8.82 -11.73
C ARG A 155 -3.30 7.43 -11.13
N LEU A 156 -2.08 7.09 -10.71
CA LEU A 156 -1.79 5.83 -10.02
C LEU A 156 -1.69 6.07 -8.51
N CYS A 157 -2.72 5.68 -7.77
CA CYS A 157 -2.69 5.71 -6.31
C CYS A 157 -2.11 4.39 -5.78
N ILE A 158 -0.98 4.45 -5.08
CA ILE A 158 -0.40 3.30 -4.37
C ILE A 158 -0.93 3.36 -2.94
N PHE A 159 -1.83 2.43 -2.60
CA PHE A 159 -2.39 2.33 -1.26
C PHE A 159 -1.58 1.34 -0.45
N ASP A 160 -0.76 1.84 0.46
CA ASP A 160 0.15 1.08 1.31
C ASP A 160 -0.47 0.82 2.69
N GLY A 161 -0.70 -0.45 3.04
CA GLY A 161 -1.35 -0.81 4.30
C GLY A 161 -1.19 -2.29 4.67
N PHE A 162 -1.11 -2.61 5.95
CA PHE A 162 -0.90 -3.98 6.42
C PHE A 162 -2.19 -4.80 6.53
N LEU A 163 -3.38 -4.18 6.55
CA LEU A 163 -4.67 -4.88 6.72
C LEU A 163 -5.58 -4.86 5.48
N LEU A 164 -5.13 -4.30 4.34
CA LEU A 164 -5.99 -3.99 3.19
C LEU A 164 -6.89 -5.15 2.70
N TYR A 165 -6.46 -6.40 2.86
CA TYR A 165 -7.20 -7.58 2.41
C TYR A 165 -7.79 -8.42 3.54
N ALA A 166 -7.61 -8.02 4.80
CA ALA A 166 -8.24 -8.67 5.94
C ALA A 166 -9.77 -8.69 5.76
N PRO A 167 -10.48 -9.75 6.19
CA PRO A 167 -11.93 -9.81 6.10
C PRO A 167 -12.63 -8.64 6.82
N SER A 168 -12.03 -8.13 7.90
CA SER A 168 -12.44 -6.95 8.64
C SER A 168 -12.42 -5.66 7.79
N MET A 169 -11.62 -5.63 6.72
CA MET A 169 -11.47 -4.51 5.80
C MET A 169 -12.29 -4.70 4.51
N ALA A 170 -13.25 -5.62 4.47
CA ALA A 170 -14.03 -5.95 3.26
C ALA A 170 -14.69 -4.75 2.57
N GLU A 171 -15.06 -3.70 3.32
CA GLU A 171 -15.70 -2.50 2.77
C GLU A 171 -14.81 -1.66 1.84
N ILE A 172 -13.48 -1.71 2.02
CA ILE A 172 -12.54 -0.93 1.20
C ILE A 172 -12.04 -1.71 -0.02
N GLN A 173 -12.11 -3.04 0.01
CA GLN A 173 -11.55 -3.91 -1.02
C GLN A 173 -12.14 -3.70 -2.44
N PRO A 174 -13.43 -3.36 -2.62
CA PRO A 174 -13.98 -3.00 -3.93
C PRO A 174 -13.36 -1.74 -4.56
N HIS A 175 -12.71 -0.90 -3.75
CA HIS A 175 -12.04 0.31 -4.21
C HIS A 175 -10.56 0.08 -4.59
N ILE A 176 -10.06 -1.16 -4.51
CA ILE A 176 -8.68 -1.54 -4.83
C ILE A 176 -8.67 -2.41 -6.10
N ASP A 177 -8.08 -1.89 -7.18
CA ASP A 177 -8.12 -2.54 -8.50
C ASP A 177 -7.06 -3.61 -8.65
N ILE A 178 -5.83 -3.29 -8.25
CA ILE A 178 -4.68 -4.18 -8.36
C ILE A 178 -4.26 -4.51 -6.94
N LYS A 179 -4.39 -5.78 -6.56
CA LYS A 179 -4.11 -6.24 -5.19
C LYS A 179 -2.77 -6.97 -5.15
N LEU A 180 -1.77 -6.43 -4.47
CA LEU A 180 -0.44 -7.01 -4.30
C LEU A 180 -0.20 -7.37 -2.84
N PHE A 181 0.32 -8.57 -2.58
CA PHE A 181 0.61 -9.03 -1.23
C PHE A 181 2.08 -9.43 -1.04
N LEU A 182 2.75 -8.78 -0.09
CA LEU A 182 4.15 -9.02 0.27
C LEU A 182 4.25 -9.98 1.45
N ARG A 183 5.28 -10.84 1.38
CA ARG A 183 5.58 -11.82 2.43
C ARG A 183 6.89 -11.49 3.14
N VAL A 184 6.90 -11.75 4.43
CA VAL A 184 8.08 -11.66 5.28
C VAL A 184 7.96 -12.75 6.34
N GLY A 185 9.07 -13.36 6.71
CA GLY A 185 9.12 -14.35 7.79
C GLY A 185 9.02 -13.68 9.15
N TYR A 186 8.57 -14.43 10.16
CA TYR A 186 8.40 -13.93 11.53
C TYR A 186 9.68 -13.29 12.06
N GLU A 187 10.80 -14.02 11.97
CA GLU A 187 12.09 -13.58 12.50
C GLU A 187 12.55 -12.26 11.87
N LYS A 188 12.38 -12.10 10.55
CA LYS A 188 12.79 -10.89 9.83
C LYS A 188 11.84 -9.73 10.11
N ALA A 189 10.54 -9.98 10.18
CA ALA A 189 9.55 -8.97 10.53
C ALA A 189 9.79 -8.44 11.95
N LYS A 190 10.02 -9.34 12.91
CA LYS A 190 10.34 -9.04 14.30
C LYS A 190 11.61 -8.21 14.42
N ALA A 191 12.72 -8.70 13.86
CA ALA A 191 14.01 -7.99 13.91
C ALA A 191 13.91 -6.57 13.32
N ARG A 192 13.15 -6.39 12.22
CA ARG A 192 12.93 -5.08 11.62
C ARG A 192 12.02 -4.18 12.45
N ARG A 193 10.96 -4.72 13.06
CA ARG A 193 10.03 -3.95 13.91
C ARG A 193 10.73 -3.49 15.19
N GLU A 194 11.47 -4.37 15.85
CA GLU A 194 12.19 -4.06 17.10
C GLU A 194 13.38 -3.11 16.88
N ALA A 195 13.93 -3.03 15.66
CA ALA A 195 14.97 -2.07 15.30
C ALA A 195 14.44 -0.64 15.04
N ARG A 196 13.12 -0.43 14.97
CA ARG A 196 12.53 0.90 14.77
C ARG A 196 12.57 1.68 16.08
N THR A 197 12.96 2.95 15.99
CA THR A 197 13.05 3.89 17.11
C THR A 197 11.68 4.35 17.62
N GLY A 198 10.64 4.19 16.79
CA GLY A 198 9.25 4.45 17.10
C GLY A 198 8.44 4.87 15.88
N TYR A 199 7.25 5.40 16.13
CA TYR A 199 6.22 5.71 15.15
C TYR A 199 5.60 7.07 15.44
N ALA A 200 5.42 7.88 14.39
CA ALA A 200 4.63 9.10 14.50
C ALA A 200 3.13 8.77 14.66
N THR A 201 2.51 9.20 15.76
CA THR A 201 1.06 9.07 15.98
C THR A 201 0.34 10.42 15.85
N ILE A 202 -0.98 10.43 16.00
CA ILE A 202 -1.75 11.69 16.08
C ILE A 202 -1.33 12.51 17.30
N GLU A 203 -1.00 11.83 18.40
CA GLU A 203 -0.81 12.40 19.74
C GLU A 203 0.68 12.55 20.10
N GLY A 204 1.59 11.97 19.32
CA GLY A 204 3.02 12.19 19.49
C GLY A 204 3.87 11.09 18.87
N TRP A 205 4.67 10.44 19.72
CA TRP A 205 5.62 9.40 19.33
C TRP A 205 5.34 8.13 20.14
N TRP A 206 5.10 7.03 19.43
CA TRP A 206 4.90 5.71 20.03
C TRP A 206 6.15 4.86 19.88
N ALA A 207 6.54 4.16 20.93
CA ALA A 207 7.58 3.14 20.89
C ALA A 207 7.00 1.81 21.38
N ASP A 208 7.23 0.75 20.60
CA ASP A 208 6.71 -0.57 20.94
C ASP A 208 7.24 -1.05 22.30
N PRO A 209 6.39 -1.46 23.24
CA PRO A 209 6.84 -2.01 24.52
C PRO A 209 7.50 -3.39 24.34
N PRO A 210 8.28 -3.87 25.34
CA PRO A 210 8.93 -5.17 25.25
C PRO A 210 7.96 -6.33 24.96
N GLY A 211 8.27 -7.10 23.90
CA GLY A 211 7.47 -8.23 23.44
C GLY A 211 6.21 -7.84 22.67
N TYR A 212 6.07 -6.58 22.22
CA TYR A 212 4.91 -6.13 21.45
C TYR A 212 4.70 -6.95 20.16
N VAL A 213 5.79 -7.32 19.47
CA VAL A 213 5.70 -8.16 18.26
C VAL A 213 5.03 -9.51 18.54
N ASP A 214 5.46 -10.15 19.62
CA ASP A 214 5.00 -11.50 20.00
C ASP A 214 3.58 -11.49 20.55
N LYS A 215 3.17 -10.38 21.17
CA LYS A 215 1.89 -10.26 21.87
C LYS A 215 0.80 -9.63 21.00
N ILE A 216 1.16 -8.82 20.00
CA ILE A 216 0.23 -7.99 19.22
C ILE A 216 0.47 -8.19 17.72
N VAL A 217 1.59 -7.69 17.20
CA VAL A 217 1.84 -7.56 15.75
C VAL A 217 1.70 -8.89 15.01
N TRP A 218 2.43 -9.92 15.44
CA TRP A 218 2.43 -11.19 14.73
C TRP A 218 1.15 -12.00 14.94
N PRO A 219 0.60 -12.12 16.16
CA PRO A 219 -0.71 -12.75 16.35
C PRO A 219 -1.82 -12.12 15.51
N ASN A 220 -1.88 -10.79 15.41
CA ASN A 220 -2.87 -10.11 14.58
C ASN A 220 -2.63 -10.37 13.09
N TYR A 221 -1.37 -10.31 12.63
CA TYR A 221 -1.05 -10.66 11.25
C TYR A 221 -1.54 -12.07 10.89
N VAL A 222 -1.34 -13.04 11.78
CA VAL A 222 -1.84 -14.41 11.60
C VAL A 222 -3.37 -14.43 11.56
N GLU A 223 -4.03 -13.80 12.52
CA GLU A 223 -5.50 -13.75 12.61
C GLU A 223 -6.13 -13.16 11.34
N ASP A 224 -5.60 -12.05 10.84
CA ASP A 224 -6.14 -11.32 9.68
C ASP A 224 -5.84 -11.97 8.32
N HIS A 225 -4.82 -12.83 8.24
CA HIS A 225 -4.32 -13.36 6.97
C HIS A 225 -4.29 -14.88 6.84
N ALA A 226 -4.46 -15.65 7.92
CA ALA A 226 -4.42 -17.12 7.89
C ALA A 226 -5.36 -17.74 6.86
N TRP A 227 -6.49 -17.08 6.55
CA TRP A 227 -7.43 -17.51 5.52
C TRP A 227 -6.80 -17.66 4.13
N MET A 228 -5.72 -16.92 3.83
CA MET A 228 -4.98 -16.95 2.56
C MET A 228 -4.03 -18.16 2.44
N PHE A 229 -3.74 -18.85 3.54
CA PHE A 229 -2.66 -19.85 3.60
C PHE A 229 -3.18 -21.25 3.90
N GLU A 230 -2.48 -22.26 3.38
CA GLU A 230 -2.70 -23.68 3.72
C GLU A 230 -2.50 -23.87 5.23
N ASP A 231 -3.42 -24.61 5.85
CA ASP A 231 -3.44 -24.89 7.30
C ASP A 231 -3.39 -23.66 8.23
N GLY A 232 -3.66 -22.46 7.68
CA GLY A 232 -3.53 -21.20 8.41
C GLY A 232 -2.09 -20.76 8.69
N ASN A 233 -1.10 -21.40 8.07
CA ASN A 233 0.32 -21.09 8.28
C ASN A 233 0.77 -19.94 7.36
N VAL A 234 0.86 -18.71 7.90
CA VAL A 234 1.26 -17.50 7.14
C VAL A 234 2.69 -17.54 6.56
N GLU A 235 3.55 -18.41 7.08
CA GLU A 235 4.89 -18.65 6.51
C GLU A 235 4.90 -19.80 5.49
N GLY A 236 3.78 -20.54 5.38
CA GLY A 236 3.59 -21.70 4.51
C GLY A 236 3.23 -21.34 3.06
N LYS A 237 2.45 -22.20 2.41
CA LYS A 237 1.98 -21.97 1.04
C LYS A 237 0.66 -21.20 1.03
N PHE A 238 0.43 -20.44 -0.02
CA PHE A 238 -0.88 -19.85 -0.26
C PHE A 238 -1.89 -20.89 -0.74
N LYS A 239 -3.17 -20.63 -0.46
CA LYS A 239 -4.29 -21.26 -1.16
C LYS A 239 -4.47 -20.57 -2.51
N GLU A 240 -3.91 -21.14 -3.56
CA GLU A 240 -3.87 -20.53 -4.91
C GLU A 240 -5.27 -20.22 -5.48
N ASP A 241 -6.26 -21.05 -5.17
CA ASP A 241 -7.66 -20.83 -5.51
C ASP A 241 -8.22 -19.57 -4.85
N VAL A 242 -7.93 -19.36 -3.57
CA VAL A 242 -8.35 -18.19 -2.80
C VAL A 242 -7.70 -16.91 -3.34
N LEU A 243 -6.41 -16.94 -3.65
CA LEU A 243 -5.71 -15.80 -4.25
C LEU A 243 -6.34 -15.43 -5.60
N LYS A 244 -6.60 -16.43 -6.44
CA LYS A 244 -7.24 -16.24 -7.75
C LYS A 244 -8.66 -15.70 -7.62
N GLU A 245 -9.47 -16.25 -6.73
CA GLU A 245 -10.85 -15.79 -6.48
C GLU A 245 -10.88 -14.34 -6.02
N ARG A 246 -9.97 -13.95 -5.12
CA ARG A 246 -9.88 -12.58 -4.57
C ARG A 246 -9.12 -11.61 -5.48
N GLY A 247 -8.50 -12.10 -6.56
CA GLY A 247 -7.67 -11.29 -7.44
C GLY A 247 -6.41 -10.72 -6.76
N ILE A 248 -5.84 -11.46 -5.80
CA ILE A 248 -4.64 -11.04 -5.06
C ILE A 248 -3.41 -11.65 -5.73
N HIS A 249 -2.50 -10.78 -6.16
CA HIS A 249 -1.21 -11.15 -6.70
C HIS A 249 -0.19 -11.29 -5.57
N ALA A 250 0.49 -12.43 -5.52
CA ALA A 250 1.62 -12.68 -4.63
C ALA A 250 2.68 -13.50 -5.36
N GLN A 251 3.92 -13.46 -4.90
CA GLN A 251 5.00 -14.33 -5.40
C GLN A 251 4.84 -15.74 -4.84
N SER A 252 3.74 -16.43 -5.16
CA SER A 252 3.29 -17.65 -4.48
C SER A 252 4.23 -18.86 -4.63
N GLN A 253 5.05 -18.87 -5.68
CA GLN A 253 6.08 -19.89 -5.91
C GLN A 253 7.34 -19.67 -5.07
N GLN A 254 7.45 -18.54 -4.38
CA GLN A 254 8.55 -18.21 -3.49
C GLN A 254 8.12 -18.32 -2.02
N GLY A 255 9.08 -18.62 -1.15
CA GLY A 255 8.90 -18.51 0.29
C GLY A 255 8.74 -17.04 0.75
N PRO A 256 8.63 -16.81 2.07
CA PRO A 256 8.80 -15.47 2.60
C PRO A 256 10.21 -14.92 2.28
N ASP A 257 10.38 -13.61 2.49
CA ASP A 257 11.69 -12.94 2.49
C ASP A 257 12.41 -12.81 1.15
N VAL A 258 11.67 -12.89 0.03
CA VAL A 258 12.17 -12.49 -1.29
C VAL A 258 12.81 -11.11 -1.21
N ASP A 259 13.94 -10.93 -1.90
CA ASP A 259 14.66 -9.66 -1.88
C ASP A 259 13.85 -8.53 -2.52
N MET A 260 14.14 -7.29 -2.12
CA MET A 260 13.37 -6.13 -2.54
C MET A 260 13.52 -5.83 -4.03
N GLU A 261 14.66 -6.11 -4.65
CA GLU A 261 14.88 -5.84 -6.07
C GLU A 261 14.04 -6.80 -6.92
N THR A 262 14.06 -8.10 -6.61
CA THR A 262 13.19 -9.10 -7.24
C THR A 262 11.71 -8.77 -7.04
N THR A 263 11.32 -8.37 -5.82
CA THR A 263 9.93 -7.98 -5.50
C THR A 263 9.50 -6.75 -6.29
N LEU A 264 10.38 -5.75 -6.44
CA LEU A 264 10.11 -4.54 -7.20
C LEU A 264 9.92 -4.84 -8.69
N VAL A 265 10.81 -5.64 -9.29
CA VAL A 265 10.70 -6.06 -10.70
C VAL A 265 9.38 -6.77 -10.95
N TRP A 266 9.03 -7.73 -10.09
CA TRP A 266 7.76 -8.45 -10.17
C TRP A 266 6.56 -7.51 -10.06
N THR A 267 6.60 -6.56 -9.12
CA THR A 267 5.49 -5.63 -8.90
C THR A 267 5.28 -4.69 -10.08
N VAL A 268 6.36 -4.15 -10.67
CA VAL A 268 6.29 -3.33 -11.89
C VAL A 268 5.64 -4.10 -13.04
N ASP A 269 6.01 -5.38 -13.21
CA ASP A 269 5.43 -6.24 -14.26
C ASP A 269 3.93 -6.49 -14.05
N VAL A 270 3.50 -6.75 -12.80
CA VAL A 270 2.08 -6.96 -12.48
C VAL A 270 1.28 -5.68 -12.75
N ILE A 271 1.75 -4.53 -12.29
CA ILE A 271 1.06 -3.26 -12.48
C ILE A 271 0.90 -2.94 -13.97
N MET A 272 1.98 -3.03 -14.75
CA MET A 272 1.94 -2.77 -16.20
C MET A 272 0.91 -3.67 -16.90
N LYS A 273 0.98 -4.99 -16.66
CA LYS A 273 0.04 -5.96 -17.27
C LYS A 273 -1.41 -5.71 -16.87
N SER A 274 -1.66 -5.41 -15.59
CA SER A 274 -3.02 -5.13 -15.10
C SER A 274 -3.59 -3.84 -15.69
N LEU A 275 -2.77 -2.79 -15.86
CA LEU A 275 -3.18 -1.55 -16.51
C LEU A 275 -3.50 -1.75 -18.00
N GLU A 276 -2.73 -2.58 -18.71
CA GLU A 276 -3.01 -2.94 -20.10
C GLU A 276 -4.39 -3.60 -20.25
N ILE A 277 -4.69 -4.60 -19.43
CA ILE A 277 -5.97 -5.35 -19.47
C ILE A 277 -7.16 -4.42 -19.21
N SER A 278 -7.08 -3.57 -18.19
CA SER A 278 -8.16 -2.64 -17.84
C SER A 278 -8.44 -1.64 -18.97
N SER A 279 -7.39 -1.13 -19.62
CA SER A 279 -7.55 -0.18 -20.75
C SER A 279 -8.07 -0.84 -22.05
N GLY A 280 -7.83 -2.14 -22.23
CA GLY A 280 -8.33 -2.90 -23.38
C GLY A 280 -9.83 -3.20 -23.30
N ASN A 281 -10.35 -3.42 -22.09
CA ASN A 281 -11.77 -3.71 -21.85
C ASN A 281 -12.68 -2.47 -21.97
N GLU A 282 -12.14 -1.25 -21.88
CA GLU A 282 -12.90 0.01 -22.10
C GLU A 282 -13.07 0.36 -23.60
N LYS A 283 -12.38 -0.35 -24.51
CA LYS A 283 -12.39 -0.08 -25.97
C LYS A 283 -13.26 -1.05 -26.80
N LEU A 284 -14.02 -1.94 -26.17
CA LEU A 284 -14.97 -2.88 -26.80
C LEU A 284 -16.41 -2.53 -26.44
#